data_AF-A0A9W8WAT9-F1
#
_entry.id   AF-A0A9W8WAT9-F1
#
_cell.length_a   1.000
_cell.length_b   1.000
_cell.length_c   1.000
_cell.angle_alpha   90.00
_cell.angle_beta   90.00
_cell.angle_gamma   90.00
#
_symmetry.space_group_name_H-M   'P 1'
#
loop_
_entity.id
_entity.type
_entity.pdbx_description
1 polymer ?
#
loop_
_entity_poly.entity_id
_entity_poly.type
_entity_poly.pdbx_seq_one_letter_code
_entity_poly.pdbx_strand_id
1 'polypeptide(L)'
;MASDKDPKSPTASIIEPDSASYASFQRDIYQALRPPLFSTKPSEWEALARSKVPAANFDYVHGSAGTSATADANVEAFSRPLLVAPIGVQNIMHSDAEEATAMACHHVGIPMILSSAATRTIEQVAEANANGD
;
A
#
# COMPACT_ATOMS: atom_id res chain seq x y z
N MET A 1 -7.30 -24.90 22.14
CA MET A 1 -7.94 -25.64 21.03
C MET A 1 -8.88 -24.65 20.36
N ALA A 2 -8.73 -24.17 19.13
CA ALA A 2 -7.73 -24.31 18.09
C ALA A 2 -7.55 -22.91 17.48
N SER A 3 -6.30 -22.58 17.13
CA SER A 3 -5.92 -21.35 16.43
C SER A 3 -6.52 -21.37 15.03
N ASP A 4 -7.51 -20.54 14.76
CA ASP A 4 -8.03 -20.31 13.40
C ASP A 4 -7.03 -19.42 12.66
N LYS A 5 -6.02 -20.04 12.05
CA LYS A 5 -5.17 -19.38 11.06
C LYS A 5 -5.93 -19.46 9.74
N ASP A 6 -6.43 -18.32 9.29
CA ASP A 6 -7.02 -18.16 7.97
C ASP A 6 -6.10 -18.76 6.87
N PRO A 7 -6.56 -19.73 6.06
CA PRO A 7 -5.71 -20.53 5.18
C PRO A 7 -5.45 -19.89 3.81
N LYS A 8 -5.33 -18.56 3.72
CA LYS A 8 -5.10 -17.86 2.43
C LYS A 8 -3.91 -16.91 2.43
N SER A 9 -2.80 -17.30 3.04
CA SER A 9 -1.52 -16.66 2.74
C SER A 9 -1.02 -17.15 1.37
N PRO A 10 -0.78 -16.27 0.38
CA PRO A 10 -0.26 -16.69 -0.92
C PRO A 10 1.07 -17.44 -0.71
N THR A 11 1.11 -18.72 -1.10
CA THR A 11 2.25 -19.63 -0.89
C THR A 11 3.46 -19.32 -1.79
N ALA A 12 3.46 -18.16 -2.45
CA ALA A 12 4.54 -17.70 -3.30
C ALA A 12 5.30 -16.60 -2.56
N SER A 13 6.61 -16.75 -2.41
CA SER A 13 7.46 -15.71 -1.82
C SER A 13 7.26 -14.39 -2.56
N ILE A 14 6.95 -13.34 -1.81
CA ILE A 14 6.92 -11.97 -2.34
C ILE A 14 8.37 -11.59 -2.62
N ILE A 15 8.65 -11.09 -3.82
CA ILE A 15 9.94 -10.44 -4.10
C ILE A 15 9.85 -9.08 -3.42
N GLU A 16 10.73 -8.81 -2.47
CA GLU A 16 10.78 -7.52 -1.77
C GLU A 16 11.83 -6.61 -2.45
N PRO A 17 11.52 -5.32 -2.68
CA PRO A 17 12.47 -4.40 -3.30
C PRO A 17 13.60 -4.03 -2.33
N ASP A 18 14.81 -3.95 -2.86
CA ASP A 18 15.96 -3.41 -2.12
C ASP A 18 15.89 -1.88 -2.05
N SER A 19 15.81 -1.34 -0.82
CA SER A 19 15.77 0.10 -0.55
C SER A 19 17.01 0.84 -1.04
N ALA A 20 18.16 0.16 -1.16
CA ALA A 20 19.40 0.72 -1.68
C ALA A 20 19.52 0.63 -3.22
N SER A 21 18.61 -0.08 -3.89
CA SER A 21 18.69 -0.32 -5.34
C SER A 21 17.32 -0.47 -6.02
N TYR A 22 16.63 0.63 -6.29
CA TYR A 22 15.32 0.60 -6.97
C TYR A 22 15.30 -0.16 -8.32
N ALA A 23 16.42 -0.22 -9.04
CA ALA A 23 16.52 -0.92 -10.32
C ALA A 23 16.73 -2.44 -10.18
N SER A 24 17.12 -2.95 -9.00
CA SER A 24 17.30 -4.39 -8.77
C SER A 24 15.97 -5.13 -8.79
N PHE A 25 14.90 -4.52 -8.27
CA PHE A 25 13.57 -5.11 -8.20
C PHE A 25 13.05 -5.62 -9.55
N GLN A 26 13.28 -4.85 -10.62
CA GLN A 26 12.93 -5.27 -11.98
C GLN A 26 13.74 -6.52 -12.41
N ARG A 27 15.03 -6.59 -12.05
CA ARG A 27 15.88 -7.75 -12.38
C ARG A 27 15.40 -9.00 -11.64
N ASP A 28 15.02 -8.86 -10.37
CA ASP A 28 14.53 -9.96 -9.56
C ASP A 28 13.23 -10.54 -10.12
N ILE A 29 12.31 -9.67 -10.57
CA ILE A 29 11.08 -10.08 -11.27
C ILE A 29 11.42 -10.90 -12.53
N TYR A 30 12.36 -10.43 -13.35
CA TYR A 30 12.73 -11.16 -14.57
C TYR A 30 13.45 -12.49 -14.27
N GLN A 31 14.32 -12.53 -13.25
CA GLN A 31 15.06 -13.72 -12.87
C GLN A 31 14.19 -14.79 -12.20
N ALA A 32 13.08 -14.39 -11.58
CA ALA A 32 12.15 -15.33 -10.95
C ALA A 32 11.41 -16.23 -11.97
N LEU A 33 11.41 -15.86 -13.25
CA LEU A 33 10.80 -16.62 -14.36
C LEU A 33 9.35 -17.07 -14.09
N ARG A 34 8.63 -16.30 -13.26
CA ARG A 34 7.23 -16.53 -12.89
C ARG A 34 6.50 -15.18 -12.88
N PRO A 35 5.18 -15.17 -13.15
CA PRO A 35 4.42 -13.93 -13.07
C PRO A 35 4.48 -13.35 -11.65
N PRO A 36 4.59 -12.01 -11.51
CA PRO A 36 4.49 -11.36 -10.21
C PRO A 36 3.09 -11.55 -9.62
N LEU A 37 2.99 -11.58 -8.29
CA LEU A 37 1.72 -11.74 -7.57
C LEU A 37 0.75 -10.59 -7.81
N PHE A 38 1.29 -9.39 -8.02
CA PHE A 38 0.54 -8.17 -8.31
C PHE A 38 0.97 -7.62 -9.67
N SER A 39 0.06 -6.90 -10.33
CA SER A 39 0.39 -6.24 -11.60
C SER A 39 1.57 -5.27 -11.41
N THR A 40 2.48 -5.24 -12.38
CA THR A 40 3.58 -4.25 -12.42
C THR A 40 3.18 -2.94 -13.08
N LYS A 41 1.91 -2.79 -13.48
CA LYS A 41 1.38 -1.58 -14.11
C LYS A 41 0.47 -0.84 -13.13
N PRO A 42 0.90 0.33 -12.61
CA PRO A 42 0.09 1.13 -11.68
C PRO A 42 -1.31 1.47 -12.21
N SER A 43 -1.46 1.65 -13.52
CA SER A 43 -2.74 1.93 -14.17
C SER A 43 -3.79 0.82 -13.99
N GLU A 44 -3.37 -0.40 -13.64
CA GLU A 44 -4.29 -1.53 -13.40
C GLU A 44 -4.70 -1.64 -11.92
N TRP A 45 -3.98 -0.98 -11.00
CA TRP A 45 -4.14 -1.19 -9.55
C TRP A 45 -5.47 -0.68 -9.02
N GLU A 46 -5.97 0.45 -9.52
CA GLU A 46 -7.24 1.01 -9.08
C GLU A 46 -8.41 0.04 -9.35
N ALA A 47 -8.49 -0.48 -10.56
CA ALA A 47 -9.53 -1.42 -10.95
C ALA A 47 -9.44 -2.74 -10.15
N LEU A 48 -8.20 -3.21 -9.91
CA LEU A 48 -7.96 -4.37 -9.05
C LEU A 48 -8.42 -4.11 -7.62
N ALA A 49 -8.09 -2.97 -7.03
CA ALA A 49 -8.53 -2.59 -5.69
C ALA A 49 -10.06 -2.50 -5.60
N ARG A 50 -10.72 -1.84 -6.57
CA ARG A 50 -12.19 -1.74 -6.65
C ARG A 50 -12.87 -3.11 -6.63
N SER A 51 -12.24 -4.13 -7.22
CA SER A 51 -12.78 -5.50 -7.23
C SER A 51 -12.62 -6.26 -5.91
N LYS A 52 -11.78 -5.76 -4.99
CA LYS A 52 -11.37 -6.46 -3.75
C LYS A 52 -11.92 -5.83 -2.47
N VAL A 53 -12.31 -4.55 -2.50
CA VAL A 53 -12.84 -3.84 -1.33
C VAL A 53 -14.34 -3.55 -1.48
N PRO A 54 -15.10 -3.42 -0.38
CA PRO A 54 -16.48 -2.97 -0.43
C PRO A 54 -16.60 -1.61 -1.13
N ALA A 55 -17.64 -1.44 -1.97
CA ALA A 55 -17.80 -0.24 -2.79
C ALA A 55 -17.78 1.06 -1.98
N ALA A 56 -18.49 1.11 -0.84
CA ALA A 56 -18.50 2.28 0.03
C ALA A 56 -17.10 2.67 0.55
N ASN A 57 -16.25 1.68 0.86
CA ASN A 57 -14.90 1.92 1.33
C ASN A 57 -14.01 2.41 0.19
N PHE A 58 -14.15 1.79 -0.99
CA PHE A 58 -13.45 2.22 -2.19
C PHE A 58 -13.80 3.66 -2.55
N ASP A 59 -15.09 3.97 -2.61
CA ASP A 59 -15.59 5.28 -3.04
C ASP A 59 -15.23 6.38 -2.03
N TYR A 60 -15.04 6.05 -0.74
CA TYR A 60 -14.50 7.00 0.25
C TYR A 60 -13.06 7.41 -0.07
N VAL A 61 -12.22 6.46 -0.50
CA VAL A 61 -10.80 6.71 -0.81
C VAL A 61 -10.62 7.32 -2.20
N HIS A 62 -11.38 6.84 -3.19
CA HIS A 62 -11.31 7.30 -4.57
C HIS A 62 -12.03 8.63 -4.79
N GLY A 63 -13.06 8.92 -4.00
CA GLY A 63 -13.88 10.11 -4.13
C GLY A 63 -13.09 11.41 -3.95
N SER A 64 -13.41 12.40 -4.78
CA SER A 64 -12.88 13.76 -4.67
C SER A 64 -14.03 14.76 -4.54
N ALA A 65 -13.72 15.98 -4.07
CA ALA A 65 -14.74 16.99 -3.85
C ALA A 65 -15.43 17.40 -5.16
N GLY A 66 -16.76 17.51 -5.12
CA GLY A 66 -17.57 17.97 -6.24
C GLY A 66 -17.50 17.03 -7.45
N THR A 67 -17.18 17.58 -8.62
CA THR A 67 -17.06 16.82 -9.88
C THR A 67 -15.67 16.20 -10.07
N SER A 68 -14.79 16.26 -9.07
CA SER A 68 -13.40 15.78 -9.13
C SER A 68 -12.48 16.52 -10.10
N ALA A 69 -12.92 17.62 -10.74
CA ALA A 69 -12.14 18.34 -11.76
C ALA A 69 -10.76 18.83 -11.27
N THR A 70 -10.63 19.18 -9.99
CA THR A 70 -9.33 19.56 -9.40
C THR A 70 -8.41 18.35 -9.23
N ALA A 71 -8.95 17.18 -8.89
CA ALA A 71 -8.16 15.96 -8.78
C ALA A 71 -7.62 15.54 -10.16
N ASP A 72 -8.45 15.63 -11.21
CA ASP A 72 -8.02 15.36 -12.58
C ASP A 72 -6.91 16.32 -13.02
N ALA A 73 -7.06 17.62 -12.73
CA ALA A 73 -6.04 18.62 -13.02
C ALA A 73 -4.72 18.36 -12.27
N ASN A 74 -4.77 17.83 -11.04
CA ASN A 74 -3.56 17.46 -10.30
C ASN A 74 -2.82 16.28 -10.95
N VAL A 75 -3.55 15.26 -11.42
CA VAL A 75 -2.95 14.11 -12.12
C VAL A 75 -2.33 14.55 -13.45
N GLU A 76 -3.00 15.45 -14.18
CA GLU A 76 -2.46 16.02 -15.42
C GLU A 76 -1.19 16.83 -15.15
N ALA A 77 -1.18 17.66 -14.10
CA ALA A 77 -0.06 18.53 -13.77
C ALA A 77 1.16 17.77 -13.19
N PHE A 78 0.93 16.71 -12.41
CA PHE A 78 1.97 15.94 -11.74
C PHE A 78 1.97 14.49 -12.19
N SER A 79 2.64 14.22 -13.31
CA SER A 79 2.80 12.85 -13.78
C SER A 79 3.72 12.00 -12.89
N ARG A 80 4.50 12.58 -11.96
CA ARG A 80 5.32 11.93 -10.88
C ARG A 80 5.66 12.95 -9.77
N PRO A 81 5.46 12.69 -8.45
CA PRO A 81 6.39 11.90 -7.61
C PRO A 81 5.74 11.01 -6.52
N LEU A 82 6.52 10.08 -5.93
CA LEU A 82 6.10 9.07 -4.93
C LEU A 82 6.48 9.51 -3.50
N LEU A 83 5.47 9.79 -2.68
CA LEU A 83 5.57 9.86 -1.22
C LEU A 83 4.36 9.14 -0.63
N VAL A 84 4.49 8.57 0.56
CA VAL A 84 3.32 8.08 1.32
C VAL A 84 2.70 9.27 2.03
N ALA A 85 1.57 9.74 1.49
CA ALA A 85 0.79 10.81 2.11
C ALA A 85 0.11 10.33 3.41
N PRO A 86 -0.19 11.22 4.36
CA PRO A 86 -0.93 10.85 5.57
C PRO A 86 -2.38 10.50 5.25
N ILE A 87 -2.65 9.21 5.05
CA ILE A 87 -4.00 8.66 4.83
C ILE A 87 -4.49 8.00 6.13
N GLY A 88 -5.63 8.46 6.63
CA GLY A 88 -6.30 7.87 7.79
C GLY A 88 -7.21 6.71 7.42
N VAL A 89 -7.84 6.11 8.43
CA VAL A 89 -8.85 5.03 8.30
C VAL A 89 -8.44 3.87 7.38
N GLN A 90 -7.17 3.44 7.43
CA GLN A 90 -6.67 2.43 6.48
C GLN A 90 -7.33 1.05 6.67
N ASN A 91 -7.94 0.80 7.83
CA ASN A 91 -8.68 -0.44 8.10
C ASN A 91 -9.85 -0.70 7.13
N ILE A 92 -10.38 0.34 6.48
CA ILE A 92 -11.48 0.18 5.51
C ILE A 92 -10.98 -0.47 4.21
N MET A 93 -9.68 -0.38 3.93
CA MET A 93 -9.05 -0.95 2.74
C MET A 93 -8.41 -2.31 3.02
N HIS A 94 -7.81 -2.49 4.20
CA HIS A 94 -7.23 -3.77 4.62
C HIS A 94 -7.25 -3.90 6.15
N SER A 95 -7.48 -5.10 6.69
CA SER A 95 -7.54 -5.33 8.14
C SER A 95 -6.29 -4.89 8.89
N ASP A 96 -5.13 -5.06 8.26
CA ASP A 96 -3.81 -4.76 8.83
C ASP A 96 -3.51 -3.25 8.87
N ALA A 97 -4.32 -2.45 8.17
CA ALA A 97 -4.38 -0.99 8.30
C ALA A 97 -3.00 -0.29 8.28
N GLU A 98 -2.79 0.66 9.19
CA GLU A 98 -1.58 1.48 9.26
C GLU A 98 -0.30 0.69 9.59
N GLU A 99 -0.41 -0.47 10.25
CA GLU A 99 0.74 -1.33 10.58
C GLU A 99 1.38 -1.92 9.31
N ALA A 100 0.57 -2.36 8.34
CA ALA A 100 1.09 -2.86 7.06
C ALA A 100 1.78 -1.77 6.24
N THR A 101 1.24 -0.55 6.26
CA THR A 101 1.87 0.61 5.61
C THR A 101 3.17 1.00 6.29
N ALA A 102 3.22 0.99 7.62
CA ALA A 102 4.44 1.25 8.39
C ALA A 102 5.54 0.22 8.10
N MET A 103 5.20 -1.07 8.09
CA MET A 103 6.12 -2.15 7.75
C MET A 103 6.64 -2.01 6.30
N ALA A 104 5.76 -1.71 5.34
CA ALA A 104 6.17 -1.49 3.96
C ALA A 104 7.13 -0.30 3.83
N CYS A 105 6.82 0.83 4.48
CA CYS A 105 7.67 2.03 4.55
C CYS A 105 9.05 1.71 5.13
N HIS A 106 9.11 0.96 6.23
CA HIS A 106 10.36 0.49 6.84
C HIS A 106 11.19 -0.35 5.85
N HIS A 107 10.59 -1.37 5.23
CA HIS A 107 11.30 -2.27 4.32
C HIS A 107 11.90 -1.55 3.10
N VAL A 108 11.21 -0.53 2.59
CA VAL A 108 11.66 0.21 1.40
C VAL A 108 12.43 1.49 1.73
N GLY A 109 12.65 1.80 3.01
CA GLY A 109 13.39 2.98 3.46
C GLY A 109 12.69 4.31 3.14
N ILE A 110 11.36 4.34 3.12
CA ILE A 110 10.56 5.55 2.88
C ILE A 110 9.92 6.01 4.20
N PRO A 111 10.07 7.29 4.60
CA PRO A 111 9.41 7.79 5.80
C PRO A 111 7.88 7.73 5.70
N MET A 112 7.23 7.24 6.76
CA MET A 112 5.78 7.29 6.91
C MET A 112 5.36 8.55 7.66
N ILE A 113 4.31 9.23 7.17
CA ILE A 113 3.62 10.29 7.90
C ILE A 113 2.30 9.71 8.42
N LEU A 114 2.17 9.54 9.74
CA LEU A 114 0.96 9.00 10.35
C LEU A 114 -0.15 10.07 10.43
N SER A 115 -1.37 9.71 10.01
CA SER A 115 -2.54 10.58 10.11
C SER A 115 -3.09 10.61 11.55
N SER A 116 -3.62 11.75 11.99
CA SER A 116 -4.37 11.83 13.26
C SER A 116 -5.69 11.04 13.23
N ALA A 117 -6.18 10.69 12.04
CA ALA A 117 -7.37 9.85 11.84
C ALA A 117 -7.00 8.37 11.62
N ALA A 118 -5.83 7.92 12.09
CA ALA A 118 -5.42 6.53 12.02
C ALA A 118 -6.35 5.62 12.84
N THR A 119 -6.51 4.37 12.38
CA THR A 119 -7.27 3.33 13.09
C THR A 119 -6.42 2.44 13.98
N ARG A 120 -5.13 2.76 14.08
CA ARG A 120 -4.16 2.15 14.99
C ARG A 120 -3.57 3.21 15.90
N THR A 121 -3.18 2.76 17.09
CA THR A 121 -2.46 3.60 18.05
C THR A 121 -1.07 3.92 17.50
N ILE A 122 -0.51 5.05 17.93
CA ILE A 122 0.84 5.45 17.51
C ILE A 122 1.88 4.41 17.96
N GLU A 123 1.65 3.73 19.09
CA GLU A 123 2.50 2.66 19.60
C GLU A 123 2.49 1.42 18.69
N GLN A 124 1.31 0.97 18.24
CA GLN A 124 1.21 -0.16 17.29
C GLN A 124 1.90 0.14 15.97
N VAL A 125 1.73 1.36 15.46
CA VAL A 125 2.38 1.81 14.22
C VAL A 125 3.89 1.91 14.41
N ALA A 126 4.36 2.43 15.55
CA ALA A 126 5.79 2.51 15.86
C ALA A 126 6.42 1.11 15.96
N GLU A 127 5.74 0.14 16.57
CA GLU A 127 6.21 -1.25 16.64
C GLU A 127 6.33 -1.88 15.25
N ALA A 128 5.34 -1.66 14.37
CA ALA A 128 5.37 -2.13 12.99
C ALA A 128 6.44 -1.43 12.12
N ASN A 129 6.82 -0.20 12.46
CA ASN A 129 7.89 0.55 11.81
C ASN A 129 9.30 0.17 12.31
N ALA A 130 9.40 -0.84 13.20
CA ALA A 130 10.62 -1.27 13.85
C ALA A 130 11.37 -0.12 14.55
N ASN A 131 12.70 -0.01 14.39
CA ASN A 131 13.53 0.93 15.15
C ASN A 131 13.44 2.39 14.70
N GLY A 132 12.67 2.71 13.64
CA GLY A 132 12.52 4.07 13.12
C GLY A 132 13.87 4.73 12.78
N ASP A 133 14.36 4.55 11.56
CA ASP A 133 15.56 5.24 11.07
C ASP A 133 15.27 6.69 10.63
#